data_AF-A0A961GL08-F1
#
_entry.id   AF-A0A961GL08-F1
#
_cell.length_a   1.000
_cell.length_b   1.000
_cell.length_c   1.000
_cell.angle_alpha   90.00
_cell.angle_beta   90.00
_cell.angle_gamma   90.00
#
_symmetry.space_group_name_H-M   'P 1'
#
loop_
_entity.id
_entity.type
_entity.pdbx_description
1 polymer ?
#
loop_
_entity_poly.entity_id
_entity_poly.type
_entity_poly.pdbx_seq_one_letter_code
_entity_poly.pdbx_strand_id
1 'polypeptide(L)'
;MAQRGHKSVPEVIAELWELLRDYAKQETLGPLKNLTGYLKFGVPGAMLVLTGVLFLAMGALRGMQRFRFTQYGWNSVWPYASAIVVLVVAMAICIGVISRTRKVQMPNDGKLRLPDLDGTKEPS
;
A
#
# COMPACT_ATOMS: atom_id res chain seq x y z
N MET A 1 -11.68 -38.09 -39.89
CA MET A 1 -10.32 -38.00 -40.46
C MET A 1 -9.81 -36.59 -40.20
N ALA A 2 -9.02 -36.40 -39.14
CA ALA A 2 -8.51 -35.08 -38.77
C ALA A 2 -7.37 -34.69 -39.72
N GLN A 3 -7.58 -33.64 -40.51
CA GLN A 3 -6.63 -33.12 -41.48
C GLN A 3 -5.44 -32.52 -40.71
N ARG A 4 -4.30 -33.25 -40.65
CA ARG A 4 -3.01 -32.68 -40.21
C ARG A 4 -2.47 -31.77 -41.32
N GLY A 5 -3.08 -30.60 -41.49
CA GLY A 5 -2.47 -29.53 -42.27
C GLY A 5 -1.22 -29.05 -41.54
N HIS A 6 -0.06 -29.15 -42.18
CA HIS A 6 1.20 -28.59 -41.68
C HIS A 6 1.02 -27.07 -41.59
N LYS A 7 0.69 -26.56 -40.39
CA LYS A 7 0.65 -25.12 -40.13
C LYS A 7 2.04 -24.56 -40.39
N SER A 8 2.11 -23.48 -41.17
CA SER A 8 3.38 -22.83 -41.46
C SER A 8 4.03 -22.38 -40.14
N VAL A 9 5.35 -22.49 -40.00
CA VAL A 9 6.08 -22.07 -38.79
C VAL A 9 5.70 -20.65 -38.33
N PRO A 10 5.47 -19.66 -39.22
CA PRO A 10 4.96 -18.35 -38.85
C PRO A 10 3.57 -18.37 -38.18
N GLU A 11 2.66 -19.21 -38.67
CA GLU A 11 1.31 -19.40 -38.12
C GLU A 11 1.36 -19.94 -36.68
N VAL A 12 2.23 -20.93 -36.45
CA VAL A 12 2.43 -21.54 -35.12
C VAL A 12 3.00 -20.51 -34.15
N ILE A 13 3.95 -19.68 -34.58
CA ILE A 13 4.52 -18.63 -33.75
C ILE A 13 3.47 -17.57 -33.40
N ALA A 14 2.61 -17.19 -34.35
CA ALA A 14 1.52 -16.25 -34.11
C ALA A 14 0.50 -16.80 -33.09
N GLU A 15 0.08 -18.06 -33.23
CA GLU A 15 -0.82 -18.73 -32.29
C GLU A 15 -0.22 -18.82 -30.87
N LEU A 16 1.07 -19.17 -30.75
CA LEU A 16 1.75 -19.23 -29.45
C LEU A 16 1.89 -17.86 -28.79
N TRP A 17 2.15 -16.81 -29.59
CA TRP A 17 2.21 -15.44 -29.10
C TRP A 17 0.84 -14.94 -28.61
N GLU A 18 -0.22 -15.28 -29.31
CA GLU A 18 -1.60 -14.92 -28.95
C GLU A 18 -2.01 -15.61 -27.65
N LEU A 19 -1.72 -16.90 -27.49
CA LEU A 19 -1.95 -17.65 -26.25
C LEU A 19 -1.12 -17.11 -25.07
N LEU A 20 0.14 -16.76 -25.30
CA LEU A 20 1.00 -16.19 -24.26
C LEU A 20 0.50 -14.81 -23.82
N ARG A 21 0.08 -13.97 -24.77
CA ARG A 21 -0.51 -12.66 -24.49
C ARG A 21 -1.79 -12.79 -23.67
N ASP A 22 -2.68 -13.70 -24.04
CA ASP A 22 -3.95 -13.90 -23.34
C ASP A 22 -3.74 -14.44 -21.92
N TYR A 23 -2.78 -15.35 -21.73
CA TYR A 23 -2.43 -15.87 -20.42
C TYR A 23 -1.79 -14.80 -19.52
N ALA A 24 -0.83 -14.05 -20.06
CA ALA A 24 -0.22 -12.92 -19.36
C ALA A 24 -1.28 -11.89 -18.98
N LYS A 25 -2.26 -11.61 -19.85
CA LYS A 25 -3.41 -10.75 -19.52
C LYS A 25 -4.25 -11.33 -18.40
N GLN A 26 -4.58 -12.61 -18.41
CA GLN A 26 -5.46 -13.21 -17.40
C GLN A 26 -4.81 -13.23 -16.02
N GLU A 27 -3.52 -13.57 -15.95
CA GLU A 27 -2.78 -13.59 -14.70
C GLU A 27 -2.41 -12.21 -14.18
N THR A 28 -2.23 -11.20 -15.05
CA THR A 28 -1.86 -9.84 -14.60
C THR A 28 -3.05 -8.91 -14.42
N LEU A 29 -4.14 -9.08 -15.17
CA LEU A 29 -5.34 -8.23 -15.04
C LEU A 29 -6.08 -8.46 -13.72
N GLY A 30 -6.08 -9.67 -13.19
CA GLY A 30 -6.65 -9.97 -11.86
C GLY A 30 -5.99 -9.14 -10.75
N PRO A 31 -4.66 -9.23 -10.58
CA PRO A 31 -3.89 -8.41 -9.65
C PRO A 31 -3.97 -6.92 -9.93
N LEU A 32 -3.88 -6.51 -11.21
CA LEU A 32 -3.87 -5.10 -11.59
C LEU A 32 -5.20 -4.43 -11.29
N LYS A 33 -6.33 -5.12 -11.50
CA LYS A 33 -7.67 -4.61 -11.17
C LYS A 33 -7.82 -4.36 -9.67
N ASN A 34 -7.29 -5.24 -8.82
CA ASN A 34 -7.24 -4.99 -7.37
C ASN A 34 -6.34 -3.80 -7.01
N LEU A 35 -5.20 -3.64 -7.66
CA LEU A 35 -4.31 -2.50 -7.45
C LEU A 35 -4.96 -1.17 -7.86
N THR A 36 -5.81 -1.17 -8.90
CA THR A 36 -6.54 0.06 -9.30
C THR A 36 -7.44 0.59 -8.19
N GLY A 37 -8.02 -0.26 -7.35
CA GLY A 37 -8.84 0.17 -6.21
C GLY A 37 -8.00 0.93 -5.18
N TYR A 38 -6.84 0.40 -4.82
CA TYR A 38 -5.90 1.06 -3.91
C TYR A 38 -5.36 2.37 -4.50
N LEU A 39 -5.05 2.42 -5.79
CA LEU A 39 -4.58 3.65 -6.45
C LEU A 39 -5.67 4.73 -6.49
N LYS A 40 -6.92 4.35 -6.80
CA LYS A 40 -8.04 5.29 -6.90
C LYS A 40 -8.29 6.07 -5.62
N PHE A 41 -8.17 5.43 -4.46
CA PHE A 41 -8.38 6.09 -3.17
C PHE A 41 -7.07 6.53 -2.49
N GLY A 42 -5.97 5.84 -2.76
CA GLY A 42 -4.66 6.13 -2.16
C GLY A 42 -4.01 7.38 -2.73
N VAL A 43 -4.06 7.59 -4.05
CA VAL A 43 -3.46 8.77 -4.70
C VAL A 43 -4.10 10.09 -4.24
N PRO A 44 -5.43 10.28 -4.33
CA PRO A 44 -6.05 11.52 -3.86
C PRO A 44 -5.92 11.69 -2.35
N GLY A 45 -5.97 10.61 -1.58
CA GLY A 45 -5.74 10.65 -0.13
C GLY A 45 -4.32 11.13 0.21
N ALA A 46 -3.30 10.61 -0.48
CA ALA A 46 -1.92 11.04 -0.31
C ALA A 46 -1.71 12.52 -0.70
N MET A 47 -2.33 12.97 -1.79
CA MET A 47 -2.30 14.38 -2.20
C MET A 47 -2.95 15.30 -1.17
N LEU A 48 -4.09 14.90 -0.62
CA LEU A 48 -4.79 15.66 0.42
C LEU A 48 -3.95 15.74 1.71
N VAL A 49 -3.38 14.62 2.16
CA VAL A 49 -2.51 14.57 3.34
C VAL A 49 -1.25 15.41 3.13
N LEU A 50 -0.59 15.29 1.98
CA LEU A 50 0.59 16.09 1.65
C LEU A 50 0.26 17.59 1.70
N THR A 51 -0.83 17.99 1.06
CA THR A 51 -1.28 19.38 1.04
C THR A 51 -1.58 19.88 2.46
N GLY A 52 -2.30 19.10 3.27
CA GLY A 52 -2.61 19.44 4.65
C GLY A 52 -1.37 19.64 5.51
N VAL A 53 -0.38 18.74 5.39
CA VAL A 53 0.88 18.83 6.14
C VAL A 53 1.68 20.06 5.72
N LEU A 54 1.75 20.37 4.42
CA LEU A 54 2.43 21.57 3.93
C LEU A 54 1.79 22.86 4.45
N PHE A 55 0.45 22.94 4.42
CA PHE A 55 -0.28 24.08 4.97
C PHE A 55 -0.10 24.20 6.48
N LEU A 56 -0.09 23.08 7.22
CA LEU A 56 0.13 23.09 8.66
C LEU A 56 1.55 23.52 9.02
N ALA A 57 2.56 23.08 8.26
CA ALA A 57 3.94 23.52 8.42
C ALA A 57 4.11 25.02 8.12
N MET A 58 3.54 25.50 7.01
CA MET A 58 3.51 26.93 6.65
C MET A 58 2.77 27.77 7.71
N GLY A 59 1.63 27.28 8.21
CA GLY A 59 0.83 27.93 9.23
C GLY A 59 1.57 28.02 10.56
N ALA A 60 2.22 26.95 11.00
CA ALA A 60 3.05 26.94 12.20
C ALA A 60 4.23 27.92 12.07
N LEU A 61 4.95 27.86 10.95
CA LEU A 61 6.08 28.75 10.67
C LEU A 61 5.63 30.22 10.67
N ARG A 62 4.55 30.55 9.96
CA ARG A 62 4.04 31.92 9.86
C ARG A 62 3.40 32.41 11.14
N GLY A 63 2.70 31.54 11.86
CA GLY A 63 2.13 31.84 13.18
C GLY A 63 3.23 32.23 14.16
N MET A 64 4.32 31.46 14.18
CA MET A 64 5.42 31.72 15.11
C MET A 64 6.28 32.92 14.69
N GLN A 65 6.46 33.17 13.38
CA GLN A 65 7.13 34.37 12.88
C GLN A 65 6.42 35.68 13.23
N ARG A 66 5.11 35.67 13.56
CA ARG A 66 4.39 36.90 13.93
C ARG A 66 4.82 37.46 15.28
N PHE A 67 5.49 36.67 16.11
CA PHE A 67 5.91 37.12 17.41
C PHE A 67 7.21 37.92 17.35
N ARG A 68 7.21 39.12 17.97
CA ARG A 68 8.37 40.03 17.98
C ARG A 68 9.63 39.39 18.60
N PHE A 69 9.47 38.42 19.51
CA PHE A 69 10.57 37.73 20.18
C PHE A 69 11.33 36.74 19.28
N THR A 70 10.75 36.27 18.17
CA THR A 70 11.42 35.36 17.22
C THR A 70 12.14 36.12 16.10
N GLN A 71 12.08 37.45 16.10
CA GLN A 71 12.55 38.28 14.97
C GLN A 71 14.02 38.72 15.13
N TYR A 72 14.63 38.54 16.31
CA TYR A 72 15.96 39.08 16.61
C TYR A 72 16.89 38.03 17.24
N GLY A 73 18.16 38.05 16.83
CA GLY A 73 19.24 37.24 17.41
C GLY A 73 19.04 35.73 17.28
N TRP A 74 19.48 34.98 18.28
CA TRP A 74 19.38 33.51 18.30
C TRP A 74 17.94 33.00 18.33
N ASN A 75 16.95 33.87 18.55
CA ASN A 75 15.55 33.47 18.58
C ASN A 75 14.92 33.25 17.18
N SER A 76 15.65 33.59 16.11
CA SER A 76 15.21 33.39 14.72
C SER A 76 15.16 31.91 14.30
N VAL A 77 15.76 30.99 15.08
CA VAL A 77 15.64 29.53 14.83
C VAL A 77 14.32 28.92 15.28
N TRP A 78 13.60 29.56 16.22
CA TRP A 78 12.35 29.03 16.75
C TRP A 78 11.30 28.73 15.68
N PRO A 79 11.01 29.63 14.71
CA PRO A 79 10.04 29.35 13.66
C PRO A 79 10.39 28.10 12.86
N TYR A 80 11.66 27.92 12.49
CA TYR A 80 12.10 26.72 11.77
C TYR A 80 11.99 25.46 12.63
N ALA A 81 12.27 25.56 13.93
CA ALA A 81 12.06 24.47 14.88
C ALA A 81 10.59 24.02 14.94
N SER A 82 9.61 24.94 14.89
CA SER A 82 8.19 24.53 14.83
C SER A 82 7.84 23.77 13.56
N ALA A 83 8.38 24.17 12.40
CA ALA A 83 8.14 23.45 11.16
C ALA A 83 8.70 22.01 11.25
N ILE A 84 9.88 21.85 11.83
CA ILE A 84 10.47 20.52 12.09
C ILE A 84 9.58 19.70 13.04
N VAL A 85 9.12 20.28 14.14
CA VAL A 85 8.22 19.59 15.09
C VAL A 85 6.94 19.13 14.39
N VAL A 86 6.33 19.98 13.58
CA VAL A 86 5.13 19.63 12.80
C VAL A 86 5.42 18.43 11.87
N LEU A 87 6.55 18.44 11.16
CA LEU A 87 6.92 17.34 10.27
C LEU A 87 7.18 16.04 11.03
N VAL A 88 7.83 16.10 12.20
CA VAL A 88 8.08 14.94 13.06
C VAL A 88 6.77 14.36 13.58
N VAL A 89 5.83 15.20 14.02
CA VAL A 89 4.51 14.77 14.49
C VAL A 89 3.72 14.15 13.35
N ALA A 90 3.70 14.77 12.17
CA ALA A 90 3.04 14.22 10.98
C ALA A 90 3.63 12.85 10.60
N MET A 91 4.95 12.70 10.65
CA MET A 91 5.63 11.42 10.41
C MET A 91 5.22 10.36 11.43
N ALA A 92 5.21 10.71 12.73
CA ALA A 92 4.81 9.80 13.80
C ALA A 92 3.35 9.33 13.63
N ILE A 93 2.44 10.24 13.23
CA ILE A 93 1.05 9.92 12.94
C ILE A 93 0.95 8.97 11.75
N CYS A 94 1.64 9.25 10.64
CA CYS A 94 1.66 8.39 9.47
C CYS A 94 2.16 6.97 9.80
N ILE A 95 3.26 6.85 10.54
CA ILE A 95 3.79 5.56 11.01
C ILE A 95 2.78 4.86 11.92
N GLY A 96 2.15 5.60 12.83
CA GLY A 96 1.11 5.10 13.72
C GLY A 96 -0.08 4.51 12.97
N VAL A 97 -0.59 5.23 11.96
CA VAL A 97 -1.71 4.78 11.11
C VAL A 97 -1.34 3.49 10.36
N ILE A 98 -0.15 3.42 9.77
CA ILE A 98 0.33 2.23 9.04
C ILE A 98 0.55 1.05 9.99
N SER A 99 0.99 1.29 11.22
CA SER A 99 1.20 0.22 12.20
C SER A 99 -0.11 -0.38 12.72
N ARG A 100 -1.20 0.40 12.74
CA ARG A 100 -2.53 -0.07 13.19
C ARG A 100 -3.13 -1.10 12.24
N THR A 101 -2.92 -0.99 10.93
CA THR A 101 -3.44 -1.97 9.96
C THR A 101 -2.76 -3.32 10.09
N ARG A 102 -1.48 -3.38 10.52
CA ARG A 102 -0.75 -4.65 10.70
C ARG A 102 -1.18 -5.46 11.92
N LYS A 103 -1.57 -4.80 13.03
CA LYS A 103 -1.95 -5.52 14.26
C LYS A 103 -3.29 -6.27 14.18
N VAL A 104 -4.12 -5.95 13.18
CA VAL A 104 -5.44 -6.58 13.01
C VAL A 104 -5.34 -7.97 12.33
N GLN A 105 -4.20 -8.31 11.74
CA GLN A 105 -4.00 -9.55 10.97
C GLN A 105 -3.16 -10.59 11.75
N MET A 106 -3.65 -11.02 12.91
CA MET A 106 -3.20 -12.28 13.52
C MET A 106 -4.43 -13.17 13.68
N PRO A 107 -4.67 -14.11 12.76
CA PRO A 107 -5.52 -15.25 13.04
C PRO A 107 -4.99 -15.92 14.32
N ASN A 108 -5.72 -15.77 15.42
CA ASN A 108 -5.53 -16.59 16.60
C ASN A 108 -6.18 -17.94 16.33
N ASP A 109 -5.58 -18.71 15.43
CA ASP A 109 -5.92 -20.12 15.27
C ASP A 109 -5.06 -20.94 16.23
N GLY A 110 -5.38 -20.79 17.53
CA GLY A 110 -5.32 -21.88 18.51
C GLY A 110 -6.20 -23.09 18.13
N LYS A 111 -6.53 -23.22 16.85
CA LYS A 111 -7.23 -24.32 16.18
C LYS A 111 -6.43 -24.72 14.93
N LEU A 112 -5.13 -24.94 15.07
CA LEU A 112 -4.53 -26.15 14.48
C LEU A 112 -5.07 -27.37 15.25
N ARG A 113 -6.41 -27.50 15.28
CA ARG A 113 -7.09 -28.73 15.70
C ARG A 113 -6.74 -29.73 14.61
N LEU A 114 -5.61 -30.41 14.82
CA LEU A 114 -5.30 -31.65 14.17
C LEU A 114 -6.58 -32.49 14.26
N PRO A 115 -7.14 -32.96 13.13
CA PRO A 115 -8.15 -33.99 13.16
C PRO A 115 -7.68 -35.08 14.11
N ASP A 116 -8.46 -35.29 15.15
CA ASP A 116 -8.26 -36.33 16.14
C ASP A 116 -8.21 -37.65 15.37
N LEU A 117 -7.00 -38.19 15.16
CA LEU A 117 -6.81 -39.53 14.62
C LEU A 117 -7.04 -40.55 15.72
N ASP A 118 -8.09 -40.35 16.52
CA ASP A 118 -8.58 -41.33 17.46
C ASP A 118 -9.46 -42.33 16.70
N GLY A 119 -8.77 -43.26 16.05
CA GLY A 119 -9.34 -44.49 15.51
C GLY A 119 -9.70 -45.52 16.58
N THR A 120 -9.85 -45.16 17.87
CA THR A 120 -10.22 -46.11 18.92
C THR A 120 -11.73 -46.09 19.20
N LYS A 121 -12.48 -46.63 18.24
CA LYS A 121 -13.78 -47.25 18.52
C LYS A 121 -13.72 -48.67 17.99
N GLU A 122 -12.99 -49.53 18.70
CA GLU A 122 -13.13 -50.98 18.51
C GLU A 122 -14.54 -51.39 18.96
N PRO A 123 -15.33 -52.07 18.11
CA PRO A 123 -16.62 -52.61 18.50
C PRO A 123 -16.44 -53.95 19.24
N SER A 124 -16.89 -53.99 20.50
CA SER A 124 -17.14 -55.24 21.24
C SER A 124 -18.57 -55.27 21.75
#